data_AF-A0A0C9V1F1-F1
#
_entry.id   AF-A0A0C9V1F1-F1
#
_cell.length_a   1.000
_cell.length_b   1.000
_cell.length_c   1.000
_cell.angle_alpha   90.00
_cell.angle_beta   90.00
_cell.angle_gamma   90.00
#
_symmetry.space_group_name_H-M   'P 1'
#
loop_
_entity.id
_entity.type
_entity.pdbx_description
1 polymer ?
#
loop_
_entity_poly.entity_id
_entity_poly.type
_entity_poly.pdbx_seq_one_letter_code
_entity_poly.pdbx_strand_id
1 'polypeptide(L)' 'MEMEANVLTSLDDIPLQQIRRYAGRSAKFMDAYIKGLNGAQAAWAARKYHGHRVLPENVMAQFDEAHNVSK' A
#
# COMPACT_ATOMS: atom_id res chain seq x y z
N MET A 1 5.62 32.12 8.75
CA MET A 1 5.16 32.09 10.15
C MET A 1 3.78 31.46 10.33
N GLU A 2 2.65 32.08 9.95
CA GLU A 2 1.33 31.46 10.21
C GLU A 2 1.16 30.10 9.51
N MET A 3 1.53 30.00 8.23
CA MET A 3 1.44 28.74 7.49
C MET A 3 2.35 27.64 8.08
N GLU A 4 3.55 27.99 8.52
CA GLU A 4 4.48 27.02 9.14
C GLU A 4 3.93 26.52 10.48
N ALA A 5 3.44 27.43 11.32
CA ALA A 5 2.82 27.09 12.60
C ALA A 5 1.59 26.19 12.39
N ASN A 6 0.75 26.50 11.39
CA ASN A 6 -0.43 25.70 11.07
C ASN A 6 -0.07 24.29 10.57
N VAL A 7 1.02 24.14 9.81
CA VAL A 7 1.52 22.84 9.36
C VAL A 7 2.01 22.02 10.54
N LEU A 8 2.78 22.61 11.46
CA LEU A 8 3.29 21.91 12.65
C LEU A 8 2.14 21.43 13.54
N THR A 9 1.20 22.32 13.90
CA THR A 9 0.02 21.95 14.70
C THR A 9 -0.76 20.81 14.03
N SER A 10 -0.98 20.90 12.72
CA SER A 10 -1.71 19.86 11.99
C SER A 10 -0.99 18.49 12.00
N LEU A 11 0.34 18.47 12.01
CA LEU A 11 1.13 17.24 12.09
C LEU A 11 1.11 16.63 13.50
N ASP A 12 1.20 17.47 14.54
CA ASP A 12 1.13 17.04 15.94
C ASP A 12 -0.26 16.50 16.33
N ASP A 13 -1.32 17.03 15.70
CA ASP A 13 -2.70 16.59 15.92
C ASP A 13 -3.01 15.20 15.31
N ILE A 14 -2.11 14.65 14.47
CA ILE A 14 -2.36 13.35 13.83
C ILE A 14 -2.23 12.23 14.88
N PRO A 15 -3.30 11.45 15.13
CA PRO A 15 -3.21 10.36 16.09
C PRO A 15 -2.20 9.31 15.64
N LEU A 16 -1.43 8.76 16.59
CA LEU A 16 -0.45 7.69 16.34
C LEU A 16 -1.04 6.50 15.57
N GLN A 17 -2.32 6.19 15.81
CA GLN A 17 -3.03 5.14 15.08
C GLN A 17 -3.12 5.42 13.57
N GLN A 18 -3.35 6.67 13.17
CA GLN A 18 -3.41 7.07 11.77
C GLN A 18 -2.04 6.96 11.10
N ILE A 19 -0.98 7.43 11.77
CA ILE A 19 0.41 7.28 11.30
C ILE A 19 0.74 5.81 11.05
N ARG A 20 0.44 4.93 12.01
CA ARG A 20 0.68 3.48 11.89
C ARG A 20 -0.13 2.85 10.76
N ARG A 21 -1.40 3.22 10.61
CA ARG A 21 -2.26 2.73 9.51
C ARG A 21 -1.74 3.18 8.15
N TYR A 22 -1.32 4.44 8.02
CA TYR A 22 -0.74 4.97 6.80
C TYR A 22 0.57 4.26 6.45
N ALA A 23 1.52 4.20 7.38
CA ALA A 23 2.81 3.52 7.17
C ALA A 23 2.62 2.04 6.78
N GLY A 24 1.71 1.33 7.46
CA GLY A 24 1.38 -0.06 7.13
C GLY A 24 0.74 -0.23 5.75
N ARG A 25 -0.11 0.71 5.32
CA ARG A 25 -0.68 0.69 3.97
C ARG A 25 0.39 0.97 2.92
N SER A 26 1.24 1.97 3.14
CA SER A 26 2.33 2.32 2.23
C SER A 26 3.33 1.17 2.08
N ALA A 27 3.66 0.46 3.16
CA ALA A 27 4.55 -0.70 3.12
C ALA A 27 4.07 -1.81 2.17
N LYS A 28 2.75 -2.06 2.10
CA LYS A 28 2.18 -3.06 1.19
C LYS A 28 2.38 -2.68 -0.28
N PHE A 29 2.23 -1.40 -0.61
CA PHE A 29 2.48 -0.92 -1.97
C PHE A 29 3.97 -0.93 -2.29
N MET A 30 4.83 -0.55 -1.34
CA MET A 30 6.29 -0.63 -1.52
C MET A 30 6.75 -2.06 -1.79
N ASP A 31 6.24 -3.04 -1.03
CA ASP A 31 6.55 -4.46 -1.26
C ASP A 31 6.11 -4.93 -2.67
N ALA A 32 4.94 -4.50 -3.14
CA ALA A 32 4.48 -4.77 -4.50
C ALA A 32 5.42 -4.18 -5.55
N TYR A 33 5.86 -2.92 -5.37
CA TYR A 33 6.77 -2.27 -6.30
C TYR A 33 8.16 -2.92 -6.32
N ILE A 34 8.69 -3.32 -5.16
CA ILE A 34 9.96 -4.08 -5.08
C ILE A 34 9.87 -5.37 -5.88
N LYS A 35 8.70 -6.03 -5.87
CA LYS A 35 8.42 -7.25 -6.65
C LYS A 35 8.07 -6.99 -8.12
N GLY A 36 8.17 -5.75 -8.61
CA GLY A 36 7.99 -5.39 -10.02
C GLY A 36 6.55 -5.16 -10.46
N LEU A 37 5.59 -5.04 -9.53
CA LEU A 37 4.19 -4.80 -9.87
C LEU A 37 3.99 -3.33 -10.24
N ASN A 38 3.11 -3.06 -11.20
CA ASN A 38 2.66 -1.69 -11.49
C ASN A 38 1.55 -1.24 -10.52
N GLY A 39 1.10 0.02 -10.63
CA GLY A 39 0.09 0.58 -9.72
C GLY A 39 -1.24 -0.18 -9.68
N ALA A 40 -1.73 -0.68 -10.82
CA ALA A 40 -2.97 -1.44 -10.88
C ALA A 40 -2.81 -2.83 -10.23
N GLN A 41 -1.70 -3.51 -10.51
CA GLN A 41 -1.36 -4.80 -9.90
C GLN A 41 -1.13 -4.68 -8.39
N ALA A 42 -0.43 -3.64 -7.94
CA ALA A 42 -0.21 -3.36 -6.52
C ALA A 42 -1.52 -3.08 -5.77
N ALA A 43 -2.45 -2.34 -6.39
CA ALA A 43 -3.77 -2.11 -5.82
C ALA A 43 -4.59 -3.41 -5.68
N TRP A 44 -4.52 -4.29 -6.69
CA TRP A 44 -5.12 -5.62 -6.61
C TRP A 44 -4.47 -6.46 -5.50
N ALA A 45 -3.14 -6.49 -5.43
CA ALA A 45 -2.40 -7.25 -4.44
C ALA A 45 -2.73 -6.77 -3.01
N ALA A 46 -2.77 -5.45 -2.79
CA ALA A 46 -3.13 -4.87 -1.49
C ALA A 46 -4.55 -5.26 -1.04
N ARG A 47 -5.48 -5.45 -1.98
CA ARG A 47 -6.84 -5.93 -1.71
C ARG A 47 -6.89 -7.42 -1.43
N LYS A 48 -6.27 -8.26 -2.28
CA LYS A 48 -6.24 -9.72 -2.13
C LYS A 48 -5.51 -10.14 -0.84
N TYR A 49 -4.43 -9.44 -0.51
CA TYR A 49 -3.54 -9.73 0.61
C TYR A 49 -3.71 -8.77 1.80
N HIS A 50 -4.91 -8.24 2.03
CA HIS A 50 -5.14 -7.23 3.06
C HIS A 50 -4.70 -7.67 4.48
N GLY A 51 -4.78 -8.95 4.80
CA GLY A 51 -4.32 -9.52 6.08
C GLY A 51 -2.85 -9.96 6.12
N HIS A 52 -2.18 -10.02 4.96
CA HIS A 52 -0.78 -10.46 4.89
C HIS A 52 0.15 -9.27 5.05
N ARG A 53 1.31 -9.50 5.69
CA ARG A 53 2.35 -8.48 5.88
C ARG A 53 3.35 -8.43 4.74
N VAL A 54 3.45 -9.51 3.96
CA VAL A 54 4.36 -9.67 2.83
C VAL A 54 3.59 -10.34 1.70
N LEU A 55 3.76 -9.84 0.48
CA LEU A 55 3.20 -10.46 -0.71
C LEU A 55 3.98 -11.74 -1.06
N PRO A 56 3.31 -12.80 -1.52
CA PRO A 56 4.00 -13.99 -2.03
C PRO A 56 4.93 -13.66 -3.20
N GLU A 57 6.01 -14.42 -3.35
CA GLU A 57 6.93 -14.27 -4.49
C GLU A 57 6.25 -14.50 -5.84
N ASN A 58 5.25 -15.40 -5.89
CA ASN A 58 4.47 -15.67 -7.09
C ASN A 58 3.28 -14.73 -7.31
N VAL A 59 3.26 -13.54 -6.66
CA VAL A 59 2.12 -12.60 -6.73
C VAL A 59 1.78 -12.17 -8.16
N MET A 60 2.77 -12.07 -9.05
CA MET A 60 2.57 -11.75 -10.46
C MET A 60 1.81 -12.86 -11.20
N ALA A 61 2.25 -14.12 -11.03
CA ALA A 61 1.56 -15.27 -11.63
C ALA A 61 0.13 -15.39 -11.13
N GLN A 62 -0.11 -15.11 -9.85
CA GLN A 62 -1.45 -15.09 -9.29
C GLN A 62 -2.31 -13.92 -9.77
N PHE A 63 -1.68 -12.79 -10.09
CA PHE A 63 -2.37 -11.68 -10.74
C PHE A 63 -2.81 -12.11 -12.13
N ASP A 64 -1.91 -12.69 -12.92
CA ASP A 64 -2.20 -13.18 -14.27
C ASP A 64 -3.30 -14.24 -14.25
N GLU A 65 -3.25 -15.23 -13.36
CA GLU A 65 -4.30 -16.25 -13.20
C GLU A 65 -5.67 -15.61 -12.89
N ALA A 66 -5.71 -14.62 -12.01
CA ALA A 66 -6.96 -13.95 -11.64
C ALA A 66 -7.56 -13.10 -12.77
N HIS A 67 -6.76 -12.70 -13.76
CA HIS A 67 -7.18 -11.84 -14.88
C HIS A 67 -7.13 -12.56 -16.25
N ASN A 68 -6.59 -13.77 -16.33
CA ASN A 68 -6.62 -14.64 -17.51
C ASN A 68 -7.90 -15.47 -17.62
N VAL A 69 -8.95 -15.12 -16.90
CA VAL A 69 -10.30 -15.70 -17.09
C VAL A 69 -10.94 -15.07 -18.34
N SER A 70 -10.32 -15.27 -19.51
CA SER A 70 -10.90 -15.20 -20.86
C SER A 70 -9.78 -15.30 -21.91
N LYS A 71 -9.39 -16.53 -22.23
CA LYS A 71 -9.02 -16.89 -23.60
C LYS A 71 -9.45 -18.31 -23.89
#